data_AF-K1QVM9-F1
#
_entry.id   AF-K1QVM9-F1
#
_cell.length_a   1.000
_cell.length_b   1.000
_cell.length_c   1.000
_cell.angle_alpha   90.00
_cell.angle_beta   90.00
_cell.angle_gamma   90.00
#
_symmetry.space_group_name_H-M   'P 1'
#
loop_
_entity.id
_entity.type
_entity.pdbx_description
1 polymer ?
#
loop_
_entity_poly.entity_id
_entity_poly.type
_entity_poly.pdbx_seq_one_letter_code
_entity_poly.pdbx_strand_id
1 'polypeptide(L)'
;MACNCEGIIGIAFLITNILLSYTIIIAGVFVIHIIFIALWYTMINKVDGELKNKLIVSLKENFIEDTVTNLDPISNAWNHMFMTLDCCGVNLVESTSNDFDQTPWCTTVGSCQDNTSQIPRTCCIDVNGMTYPSAPNACHTNVTSGTYNAKKKNSI
;
A
#
# COMPACT_ATOMS: atom_id res chain seq x y z
N MET A 1 -30.51 66.35 -8.45
CA MET A 1 -29.58 65.24 -8.18
C MET A 1 -30.43 63.98 -8.12
N ALA A 2 -30.69 63.35 -9.27
CA ALA A 2 -31.54 62.16 -9.36
C ALA A 2 -30.64 60.92 -9.24
N CYS A 3 -30.84 60.15 -8.18
CA CYS A 3 -30.18 58.85 -8.00
C CYS A 3 -30.86 57.81 -8.90
N ASN A 4 -30.08 57.21 -9.80
CA ASN A 4 -30.47 56.09 -10.64
C ASN A 4 -30.79 54.85 -9.79
N CYS A 5 -32.04 54.71 -9.32
CA CYS A 5 -32.51 53.53 -8.58
C CYS A 5 -32.78 52.31 -9.47
N GLU A 6 -32.95 52.48 -10.78
CA GLU A 6 -33.32 51.37 -11.68
C GLU A 6 -32.15 50.42 -11.98
N GLY A 7 -30.90 50.90 -11.93
CA GLY A 7 -29.71 50.05 -12.14
C GLY A 7 -29.38 49.11 -10.99
N ILE A 8 -29.78 49.45 -9.75
CA ILE A 8 -29.43 48.69 -8.53
C ILE A 8 -30.30 47.42 -8.41
N ILE A 9 -31.56 47.50 -8.85
CA ILE A 9 -32.53 46.39 -8.78
C ILE A 9 -32.15 45.26 -9.77
N GLY A 10 -31.66 45.62 -10.96
CA GLY A 10 -31.18 44.63 -11.95
C GLY A 10 -29.93 43.87 -11.49
N ILE A 11 -29.00 44.55 -10.82
CA ILE A 11 -27.78 43.94 -10.25
C ILE A 11 -28.14 43.00 -9.09
N ALA A 12 -29.07 43.39 -8.22
CA ALA A 12 -29.51 42.55 -7.10
C ALA A 12 -30.18 41.24 -7.56
N PHE A 13 -30.96 41.28 -8.64
CA PHE A 13 -31.64 40.11 -9.21
C PHE A 13 -30.68 39.14 -9.92
N LEU A 14 -29.65 39.65 -10.61
CA LEU A 14 -28.60 38.83 -11.21
C LEU A 14 -27.76 38.13 -10.15
N ILE A 15 -27.39 38.83 -9.08
CA ILE A 15 -26.61 38.26 -7.97
C ILE A 15 -27.39 37.14 -7.26
N THR A 16 -28.71 37.29 -7.06
CA THR A 16 -29.52 36.25 -6.41
C THR A 16 -29.64 34.98 -7.24
N ASN A 17 -29.80 35.07 -8.56
CA ASN A 17 -29.82 33.89 -9.44
C ASN A 17 -28.45 33.20 -9.55
N ILE A 18 -27.35 33.96 -9.52
CA ILE A 18 -25.99 33.41 -9.48
C ILE A 18 -25.72 32.70 -8.15
N LEU A 19 -26.18 33.26 -7.03
CA LEU A 19 -26.05 32.62 -5.72
C LEU A 19 -26.85 31.31 -5.63
N LEU A 20 -28.04 31.25 -6.25
CA LEU A 20 -28.87 30.04 -6.28
C LEU A 20 -28.25 28.92 -7.13
N SER A 21 -27.68 29.25 -8.30
CA SER A 21 -27.00 28.23 -9.11
C SER A 21 -25.74 27.72 -8.42
N TYR A 22 -25.01 28.60 -7.72
CA TYR A 22 -23.83 28.24 -6.94
C TYR A 22 -24.16 27.30 -5.76
N THR A 23 -25.26 27.53 -5.03
CA THR A 23 -25.66 26.63 -3.93
C THR A 23 -26.05 25.24 -4.41
N ILE A 24 -26.70 25.13 -5.58
CA ILE A 24 -27.03 23.82 -6.19
C ILE A 24 -25.76 23.07 -6.59
N ILE A 25 -24.78 23.76 -7.17
CA ILE A 25 -23.49 23.15 -7.55
C ILE A 25 -22.76 22.65 -6.31
N ILE A 26 -22.68 23.44 -5.24
CA ILE A 26 -22.05 23.01 -3.98
C ILE A 26 -22.77 21.79 -3.39
N ALA A 27 -24.11 21.81 -3.36
CA ALA A 27 -24.89 20.69 -2.86
C ALA A 27 -24.61 19.40 -3.68
N GLY A 28 -24.51 19.52 -5.01
CA GLY A 28 -24.14 18.42 -5.88
C GLY A 28 -22.73 17.87 -5.60
N VAL A 29 -21.74 18.76 -5.46
CA VAL A 29 -20.36 18.37 -5.11
C VAL A 29 -20.31 17.70 -3.73
N PHE A 30 -21.11 18.18 -2.78
CA PHE A 30 -21.19 17.60 -1.43
C PHE A 30 -21.75 16.17 -1.45
N VAL A 31 -22.81 15.91 -2.23
CA VAL A 31 -23.36 14.57 -2.40
C VAL A 31 -22.32 13.62 -3.01
N ILE A 32 -21.57 14.07 -4.02
CA ILE A 32 -20.49 13.28 -4.63
C ILE A 32 -19.41 12.95 -3.60
N HIS A 33 -19.01 13.89 -2.75
CA HIS A 33 -18.03 13.64 -1.69
C HIS A 33 -18.51 12.59 -0.68
N ILE A 34 -19.78 12.64 -0.27
CA ILE A 34 -20.36 11.62 0.63
C ILE A 34 -20.28 10.23 0.00
N ILE A 35 -20.59 10.11 -1.30
CA ILE A 35 -20.50 8.84 -2.02
C ILE A 35 -19.05 8.33 -2.04
N PHE A 36 -18.07 9.20 -2.34
CA PHE A 36 -16.66 8.83 -2.31
C PHE A 36 -16.21 8.35 -0.93
N ILE A 37 -16.61 9.03 0.14
CA ILE A 37 -16.29 8.63 1.52
C ILE A 37 -16.90 7.26 1.85
N ALA A 38 -18.16 7.03 1.48
CA ALA A 38 -18.82 5.75 1.72
C ALA A 38 -18.14 4.60 0.95
N LEU A 39 -17.82 4.81 -0.33
CA LEU A 39 -17.10 3.83 -1.15
C LEU A 39 -15.71 3.55 -0.57
N TRP A 40 -14.97 4.59 -0.20
CA TRP A 40 -13.66 4.48 0.44
C TRP A 40 -13.72 3.63 1.71
N TYR A 41 -14.70 3.89 2.59
CA TYR A 41 -14.89 3.12 3.82
C TYR A 41 -15.19 1.64 3.54
N THR A 42 -16.06 1.34 2.57
CA THR A 42 -16.34 -0.06 2.20
C THR A 42 -15.12 -0.77 1.59
N MET A 43 -14.28 -0.04 0.86
CA MET A 43 -13.05 -0.57 0.29
C MET A 43 -12.04 -0.90 1.37
N ILE A 44 -11.80 0.00 2.34
CA ILE A 44 -10.87 -0.23 3.46
C ILE A 44 -11.26 -1.50 4.23
N ASN A 45 -12.53 -1.64 4.60
CA ASN A 45 -12.99 -2.82 5.35
C ASN A 45 -12.77 -4.13 4.58
N LYS A 46 -12.95 -4.11 3.25
CA LYS A 46 -12.66 -5.27 2.39
C LYS A 46 -11.16 -5.53 2.23
N VAL A 47 -10.35 -4.47 2.20
CA VAL A 47 -8.88 -4.56 2.09
C VAL A 47 -8.30 -5.20 3.34
N ASP A 48 -8.69 -4.74 4.53
CA ASP A 48 -8.13 -5.21 5.80
C ASP A 48 -8.48 -6.67 6.10
N GLY A 49 -9.65 -7.13 5.65
CA GLY A 49 -10.10 -8.51 5.84
C GLY A 49 -9.77 -9.45 4.68
N GLU A 50 -10.41 -9.25 3.53
CA GLU A 50 -10.36 -10.22 2.43
C GLU A 50 -9.06 -10.14 1.62
N LEU A 51 -8.61 -8.92 1.31
CA LEU A 51 -7.40 -8.75 0.50
C LEU A 51 -6.17 -9.19 1.28
N LYS A 52 -6.06 -8.82 2.56
CA LYS A 52 -4.96 -9.26 3.42
C LYS A 52 -4.86 -10.79 3.49
N ASN A 53 -5.99 -11.48 3.68
CA ASN A 53 -6.01 -12.94 3.69
C ASN A 53 -5.57 -13.54 2.34
N LYS A 54 -6.05 -12.98 1.22
CA LYS A 54 -5.63 -13.43 -0.12
C LYS A 54 -4.14 -13.22 -0.37
N LEU A 55 -3.58 -12.11 0.12
CA LEU A 55 -2.15 -11.83 0.03
C LEU A 55 -1.34 -12.82 0.88
N ILE A 56 -1.76 -13.12 2.11
CA ILE A 56 -1.11 -14.13 2.96
C ILE A 56 -1.15 -15.50 2.28
N VAL A 57 -2.31 -15.91 1.74
CA VAL A 57 -2.45 -17.19 1.03
C VAL A 57 -1.55 -17.22 -0.20
N SER A 58 -1.56 -16.16 -1.02
CA SER A 58 -0.69 -16.06 -2.20
C SER A 58 0.78 -16.20 -1.84
N LEU A 59 1.23 -15.52 -0.77
CA LEU A 59 2.59 -15.64 -0.28
C LEU A 59 2.89 -17.08 0.18
N LYS A 60 2.07 -17.62 1.09
CA LYS A 60 2.27 -18.95 1.68
C LYS A 60 2.23 -20.09 0.68
N GLU A 61 1.43 -20.00 -0.38
CA GLU A 61 1.29 -21.10 -1.33
C GLU A 61 2.27 -21.00 -2.51
N ASN A 62 2.75 -19.80 -2.85
CA ASN A 62 3.43 -19.57 -4.13
C ASN A 62 4.81 -18.91 -4.03
N PHE A 63 5.23 -18.46 -2.84
CA PHE A 63 6.56 -17.87 -2.68
C PHE A 63 7.62 -18.97 -2.54
N ILE A 64 8.51 -19.09 -3.54
CA ILE A 64 9.49 -20.18 -3.64
C ILE A 64 10.94 -19.70 -3.71
N GLU A 65 11.18 -18.44 -4.05
CA GLU A 65 12.54 -17.89 -4.18
C GLU A 65 12.65 -16.40 -3.82
N ASP A 66 13.79 -16.01 -3.24
CA ASP A 66 14.10 -14.62 -2.90
C ASP A 66 14.89 -13.89 -4.00
N THR A 67 14.76 -14.31 -5.26
CA THR A 67 15.43 -13.70 -6.42
C THR A 67 14.51 -12.78 -7.24
N VAL A 68 15.11 -11.83 -7.94
CA VAL A 68 14.41 -10.93 -8.88
C VAL A 68 14.47 -11.44 -10.33
N THR A 69 14.69 -12.74 -10.50
CA THR A 69 14.75 -13.36 -11.83
C THR A 69 13.34 -13.71 -12.33
N ASN A 70 13.18 -13.96 -13.63
CA ASN A 70 11.90 -14.36 -14.22
C ASN A 70 11.61 -15.87 -14.07
N LEU A 71 12.28 -16.55 -13.14
CA LEU A 71 12.12 -18.00 -12.94
C LEU A 71 10.74 -18.31 -12.33
N ASP A 72 10.38 -17.64 -11.24
CA ASP A 72 9.03 -17.64 -10.70
C ASP A 72 8.40 -16.24 -10.70
N PRO A 73 7.38 -15.98 -11.54
CA PRO A 73 6.81 -14.64 -11.67
C PRO A 73 6.09 -14.17 -10.40
N ILE A 74 5.59 -15.08 -9.56
CA ILE A 74 4.88 -14.72 -8.32
C ILE A 74 5.88 -14.26 -7.25
N SER A 75 6.93 -15.05 -7.03
CA SER A 75 8.03 -14.70 -6.13
C SER A 75 8.73 -13.44 -6.58
N ASN A 76 8.99 -13.28 -7.88
CA ASN A 76 9.57 -12.07 -8.44
C ASN A 76 8.69 -10.83 -8.18
N ALA A 77 7.37 -10.95 -8.35
CA ALA A 77 6.43 -9.86 -8.04
C ALA A 77 6.49 -9.46 -6.56
N TRP A 78 6.52 -10.44 -5.64
CA TRP A 78 6.71 -10.19 -4.21
C TRP A 78 8.05 -9.50 -3.90
N ASN A 79 9.14 -10.00 -4.47
CA ASN A 79 10.48 -9.43 -4.29
C ASN A 79 10.57 -7.98 -4.78
N HIS A 80 9.98 -7.68 -5.94
CA HIS A 80 9.85 -6.31 -6.41
C HIS A 80 8.98 -5.44 -5.50
N MET A 81 7.88 -6.00 -4.97
CA MET A 81 7.00 -5.29 -4.06
C MET A 81 7.72 -4.91 -2.76
N PHE A 82 8.52 -5.80 -2.17
CA PHE A 82 9.26 -5.55 -0.93
C PHE A 82 10.26 -4.40 -1.08
N MET A 83 10.95 -4.32 -2.22
CA MET A 83 11.88 -3.23 -2.52
C MET A 83 11.17 -1.92 -2.87
N THR A 84 10.01 -1.99 -3.55
CA THR A 84 9.32 -0.78 -4.06
C THR A 84 8.46 -0.11 -2.99
N LEU A 85 7.83 -0.90 -2.13
CA LEU A 85 6.91 -0.40 -1.10
C LEU A 85 7.57 -0.28 0.28
N ASP A 86 8.86 -0.60 0.39
CA ASP A 86 9.61 -0.68 1.64
C ASP A 86 8.87 -1.47 2.74
N CYS A 87 8.31 -2.63 2.35
CA CYS A 87 7.67 -3.57 3.26
C CYS A 87 8.36 -4.95 3.21
N CYS A 88 8.12 -5.78 4.22
CA CYS A 88 8.57 -7.17 4.24
C CYS A 88 7.46 -8.07 4.78
N GLY A 89 6.89 -8.91 3.92
CA GLY A 89 5.72 -9.72 4.26
C GLY A 89 4.40 -8.94 4.26
N VAL A 90 3.34 -9.61 4.70
CA VAL A 90 1.99 -9.01 4.81
C VAL A 90 1.73 -8.50 6.22
N ASN A 91 2.17 -9.26 7.22
CA ASN A 91 2.27 -8.88 8.61
C ASN A 91 3.66 -8.31 8.90
N LEU A 92 3.76 -7.57 10.00
CA LEU A 92 5.03 -7.01 10.42
C LEU A 92 6.00 -8.12 10.84
N VAL A 93 7.23 -8.01 10.35
CA VAL A 93 8.33 -8.86 10.80
C VAL A 93 8.82 -8.34 12.16
N GLU A 94 8.50 -9.08 13.22
CA GLU A 94 8.92 -8.78 14.59
C GLU A 94 10.08 -9.68 15.06
N SER A 95 10.28 -10.81 14.40
CA SER A 95 11.29 -11.81 14.76
C SER A 95 11.65 -12.70 13.57
N THR A 96 12.48 -13.72 13.81
CA THR A 96 12.77 -14.79 12.85
C THR A 96 11.56 -15.68 12.55
N SER A 97 10.51 -15.64 13.38
CA SER A 97 9.21 -16.24 13.01
C SER A 97 8.30 -15.18 12.40
N ASN A 98 7.86 -15.43 11.17
CA ASN A 98 7.16 -14.46 10.34
C ASN A 98 6.31 -15.15 9.25
N ASP A 99 5.76 -14.37 8.31
CA ASP A 99 4.87 -14.89 7.26
C ASP A 99 5.55 -15.88 6.30
N PHE A 100 6.88 -15.86 6.20
CA PHE A 100 7.65 -16.69 5.29
C PHE A 100 7.83 -18.13 5.78
N ASP A 101 7.74 -18.39 7.10
CA ASP A 101 8.02 -19.70 7.72
C ASP A 101 7.27 -20.87 7.06
N GLN A 102 6.06 -20.63 6.55
CA GLN A 102 5.19 -21.65 5.94
C GLN A 102 5.20 -21.66 4.42
N THR A 103 6.01 -20.81 3.79
CA THR A 103 6.14 -20.77 2.34
C THR A 103 6.94 -21.98 1.81
N PRO A 104 6.78 -22.38 0.54
CA PRO A 104 7.67 -23.37 -0.07
C PRO A 104 9.15 -22.95 -0.02
N TRP A 105 9.45 -21.65 -0.04
CA TRP A 105 10.80 -21.10 0.13
C TRP A 105 11.46 -21.42 1.50
N CYS A 106 10.66 -21.70 2.53
CA CYS A 106 11.16 -22.11 3.85
C CYS A 106 10.98 -23.60 4.12
N THR A 107 10.00 -24.25 3.48
CA THR A 107 9.64 -25.64 3.79
C THR A 107 10.20 -26.66 2.81
N THR A 108 10.46 -26.27 1.56
CA THR A 108 10.78 -27.21 0.48
C THR A 108 12.07 -26.86 -0.27
N VAL A 109 12.28 -25.58 -0.58
CA VAL A 109 13.39 -25.10 -1.42
C VAL A 109 13.87 -23.75 -0.94
N GLY A 110 15.12 -23.37 -1.22
CA GLY A 110 15.57 -21.99 -1.11
C GLY A 110 16.32 -21.64 0.18
N SER A 111 16.77 -20.39 0.25
CA SER A 111 17.73 -19.92 1.24
C SER A 111 17.18 -19.95 2.68
N CYS A 112 15.86 -19.93 2.86
CA CYS A 112 15.23 -20.10 4.16
C CYS A 112 15.22 -21.54 4.65
N GLN A 113 14.90 -22.49 3.77
CA GLN A 113 14.98 -23.91 4.08
C GLN A 113 16.42 -24.32 4.48
N ASP A 114 17.44 -23.72 3.85
CA ASP A 114 18.85 -23.91 4.18
C ASP A 114 19.30 -23.18 5.49
N ASN A 115 18.40 -22.49 6.18
CA ASN A 115 18.68 -21.61 7.34
C ASN A 115 19.68 -20.48 7.06
N THR A 116 19.88 -20.11 5.80
CA THR A 116 20.77 -19.01 5.40
C THR A 116 20.08 -17.64 5.43
N SER A 117 18.75 -17.63 5.34
CA SER A 117 17.88 -16.45 5.43
C SER A 117 16.62 -16.78 6.24
N GLN A 118 16.06 -15.81 6.94
CA GLN A 118 14.79 -15.90 7.66
C GLN A 118 13.73 -14.97 7.04
N ILE A 119 14.19 -13.97 6.28
CA ILE A 119 13.38 -13.11 5.39
C ILE A 119 14.08 -12.96 4.05
N PRO A 120 13.36 -12.68 2.94
CA PRO A 120 13.96 -12.45 1.64
C PRO A 120 15.00 -11.32 1.67
N ARG A 121 16.12 -11.46 0.95
CA ARG A 121 17.14 -10.40 0.86
C ARG A 121 16.60 -9.09 0.27
N THR A 122 15.56 -9.19 -0.55
CA THR A 122 14.80 -8.07 -1.13
C THR A 122 14.01 -7.27 -0.10
N CYS A 123 13.84 -7.79 1.12
CA CYS A 123 13.29 -7.04 2.25
C CYS A 123 14.31 -6.10 2.93
N CYS A 124 15.60 -6.18 2.60
CA CYS A 124 16.59 -5.36 3.28
C CYS A 124 16.50 -3.89 2.87
N ILE A 125 16.84 -3.00 3.78
CA ILE A 125 16.86 -1.56 3.49
C ILE A 125 17.94 -1.25 2.44
N ASP A 126 17.65 -0.29 1.56
CA ASP A 126 18.56 0.21 0.53
C ASP A 126 19.07 -0.84 -0.46
N VAL A 127 18.32 -1.93 -0.65
CA VAL A 127 18.61 -2.93 -1.69
C VAL A 127 17.77 -2.72 -2.95
N ASN A 128 18.31 -3.13 -4.09
CA ASN A 128 17.63 -3.14 -5.38
C ASN A 128 17.98 -4.44 -6.13
N GLY A 129 17.45 -4.60 -7.35
CA GLY A 129 17.67 -5.80 -8.17
C GLY A 129 19.13 -6.16 -8.47
N MET A 130 20.08 -5.25 -8.26
CA MET A 130 21.53 -5.52 -8.38
C MET A 130 22.21 -5.74 -7.04
N THR A 131 21.76 -5.07 -5.98
CA THR A 131 22.46 -5.05 -4.67
C THR A 131 21.90 -6.07 -3.67
N TYR A 132 20.66 -6.56 -3.87
CA TYR A 132 20.04 -7.55 -2.97
C TYR A 132 20.87 -8.83 -2.75
N PRO A 133 21.68 -9.37 -3.71
CA PRO A 133 22.45 -10.58 -3.44
C PRO A 133 23.52 -10.35 -2.35
N SER A 134 23.99 -9.11 -2.22
CA SER A 134 24.98 -8.66 -1.23
C SER A 134 24.33 -8.09 0.04
N ALA A 135 23.03 -8.34 0.27
CA ALA A 135 22.36 -7.90 1.48
C ALA A 135 23.08 -8.43 2.74
N PRO A 136 23.16 -7.64 3.81
CA PRO A 136 23.88 -8.02 5.01
C PRO A 136 23.14 -9.10 5.80
N ASN A 137 23.88 -10.08 6.35
CA ASN A 137 23.32 -11.13 7.21
C ASN A 137 22.54 -10.58 8.41
N ALA A 138 22.92 -9.39 8.91
CA ALA A 138 22.19 -8.72 9.98
C ALA A 138 20.70 -8.50 9.62
N CYS A 139 20.39 -8.27 8.34
CA CYS A 139 19.04 -8.12 7.85
C CYS A 139 18.35 -9.46 7.64
N HIS A 140 18.84 -10.27 6.69
CA HIS A 140 18.04 -11.41 6.23
C HIS A 140 18.20 -12.65 7.11
N THR A 141 19.36 -12.87 7.72
CA THR A 141 19.60 -14.03 8.60
C THR A 141 19.20 -13.75 10.04
N ASN A 142 19.64 -12.61 10.60
CA ASN A 142 19.43 -12.31 12.02
C ASN A 142 18.17 -11.48 12.29
N VAL A 143 17.55 -10.89 11.25
CA VAL A 143 16.35 -10.05 11.37
C VAL A 143 16.56 -8.94 12.40
N THR A 144 17.71 -8.27 12.31
CA THR A 144 18.10 -7.21 13.25
C THR A 144 17.22 -5.99 13.01
N SER A 145 16.57 -5.49 14.05
CA SER A 145 15.70 -4.31 13.93
C SER A 145 16.45 -3.13 13.31
N GLY A 146 15.79 -2.43 12.38
CA GLY A 146 16.37 -1.29 11.65
C GLY A 146 17.24 -1.65 10.45
N THR A 147 17.31 -2.93 10.05
CA THR A 147 18.08 -3.38 8.87
C THR A 147 17.20 -3.90 7.73
N TYR A 148 15.90 -4.06 7.97
CA TYR A 148 14.91 -4.51 7.00
C TYR A 148 13.73 -3.54 6.93
N ASN A 149 13.05 -3.59 5.79
CA ASN A 149 11.90 -2.79 5.44
C ASN A 149 10.71 -3.11 6.35
N ALA A 150 10.47 -2.23 7.32
CA ALA A 150 9.42 -2.37 8.33
C ALA A 150 8.38 -1.25 8.25
N LYS A 151 8.18 -0.60 7.09
CA LYS A 151 7.16 0.46 6.99
C LYS A 151 5.80 -0.13 7.33
N LYS A 152 5.31 0.19 8.53
CA LYS A 152 3.88 0.16 8.83
C LYS A 152 3.24 1.07 7.80
N LYS A 153 2.28 0.55 7.04
CA LYS A 153 1.28 1.42 6.44
C LYS A 153 0.65 2.16 7.62
N ASN A 154 1.03 3.42 7.84
CA ASN A 154 0.31 4.27 8.77
C ASN A 154 -1.15 4.19 8.32
N SER A 155 -2.00 3.61 9.17
CA SER A 155 -3.43 3.64 8.98
C SER A 155 -3.79 5.12 8.93
N ILE A 156 -4.13 5.60 7.74
CA ILE A 156 -4.78 6.90 7.54
C ILE A 156 -6.21 6.76 8.04
#